data_AF-A0A9Q4BA56-F1
#
_entry.id   AF-A0A9Q4BA56-F1
#
_cell.length_a   1.000
_cell.length_b   1.000
_cell.length_c   1.000
_cell.angle_alpha   90.00
_cell.angle_beta   90.00
_cell.angle_gamma   90.00
#
_symmetry.space_group_name_H-M   'P 1'
#
loop_
_entity.id
_entity.type
_entity.pdbx_description
1 polymer ?
#
loop_
_entity_poly.entity_id
_entity_poly.type
_entity_poly.pdbx_seq_one_letter_code
_entity_poly.pdbx_strand_id
1 'polypeptide(L)'
;MRKIILVIIALVLTACGGGSANGDNNKPPMAPTPVIPSEPPTSNPSEEAQTQPEIPSSPDEIATPSMPSKATFNLTNGIGWIKSGLFDIGIKVFNPVTYNESAVFNFNNDKFDGKVIRKNGDDAAPVRMMGATIGGRHGYSRTILTLQQHDKTISDVGSVWTDGSKEWVITQIISPTEISITSRRDNTSFRLGGTLIHVSGATNTTAFKPLSVTAKQWYPMLKNHSVKVHVDDKSVIDTTLTTGFNDSLKISESYDLMEKSDIVEWLILNGGKEVKSYNAESALNVNNIHSFDVNGGDTIYARFFTYKGLSSATDLMFTQSARMQAVNGEVLYYVPRSIAFTHESVNYNFSKPTDVTNLTITNRIDFTAARTETGAVLPDRLVMLSGDLGYATGYLPVLDAAPDVRNTLTSKGIQISQFDAKVYPYIVDGLKTLGAGASYSGVAYRKYFKRPIESRRTTEYDIRSDLGNFLFLDWHGGEFTDVITLPEHLQGRTFEVVEKTDNVKILTPVATNTLSVSIGMVTSNARLILKFK
;
A
#
# COMPACT_ATOMS: atom_id res chain seq x y z
N MET A 1 -18.67 18.08 -42.54
CA MET A 1 -20.06 17.82 -42.94
C MET A 1 -20.44 16.44 -42.41
N ARG A 2 -21.61 16.31 -41.76
CA ARG A 2 -22.17 15.12 -41.04
C ARG A 2 -21.65 14.91 -39.61
N LYS A 3 -22.46 14.58 -38.60
CA LYS A 3 -23.85 14.90 -38.19
C LYS A 3 -23.94 14.31 -36.78
N ILE A 4 -24.23 15.12 -35.76
CA ILE A 4 -24.34 14.71 -34.35
C ILE A 4 -25.74 14.12 -34.13
N ILE A 5 -25.84 12.95 -33.50
CA ILE A 5 -27.09 12.39 -32.96
C ILE A 5 -26.99 12.40 -31.44
N LEU A 6 -27.90 13.15 -30.82
CA LEU A 6 -28.12 13.27 -29.39
C LEU A 6 -29.30 12.35 -29.03
N VAL A 7 -29.16 11.48 -28.04
CA VAL A 7 -30.27 10.68 -27.48
C VAL A 7 -30.45 11.05 -26.01
N ILE A 8 -31.65 11.52 -25.68
CA ILE A 8 -32.12 11.89 -24.35
C ILE A 8 -32.84 10.67 -23.75
N ILE A 9 -32.49 10.30 -22.51
CA ILE A 9 -33.25 9.34 -21.70
C ILE A 9 -33.85 10.11 -20.52
N ALA A 10 -35.18 10.10 -20.45
CA ALA A 10 -35.95 10.59 -19.31
C ALA A 10 -36.22 9.44 -18.33
N LEU A 11 -35.95 9.67 -17.05
CA LEU A 11 -36.28 8.76 -15.95
C LEU A 11 -37.55 9.28 -15.26
N VAL A 12 -38.55 8.40 -15.10
CA VAL A 12 -39.77 8.65 -14.33
C VAL A 12 -39.57 8.14 -12.90
N LEU A 13 -39.81 9.03 -11.94
CA LEU A 13 -39.89 8.77 -10.50
C LEU A 13 -41.37 8.59 -10.11
N THR A 14 -41.69 7.53 -9.36
CA THR A 14 -42.89 7.51 -8.52
C THR A 14 -42.56 6.86 -7.18
N ALA A 15 -42.95 7.57 -6.12
CA ALA A 15 -42.78 7.26 -4.70
C ALA A 15 -43.92 6.41 -4.13
N CYS A 16 -43.70 5.93 -2.88
CA CYS A 16 -44.62 5.76 -1.73
C CYS A 16 -44.18 4.52 -0.94
N GLY A 17 -43.66 4.63 0.28
CA GLY A 17 -44.41 4.80 1.54
C GLY A 17 -44.19 3.52 2.38
N GLY A 18 -44.13 3.45 3.71
CA GLY A 18 -44.27 4.36 4.84
C GLY A 18 -44.29 3.51 6.13
N GLY A 19 -43.91 4.11 7.27
CA GLY A 19 -44.18 3.65 8.65
C GLY A 19 -43.40 2.43 9.16
N SER A 20 -43.22 2.17 10.46
CA SER A 20 -43.46 2.89 11.72
C SER A 20 -42.97 2.00 12.87
N ALA A 21 -42.66 2.62 14.02
CA ALA A 21 -42.77 2.12 15.40
C ALA A 21 -41.65 1.25 16.05
N ASN A 22 -40.98 1.91 17.01
CA ASN A 22 -40.89 1.62 18.46
C ASN A 22 -40.67 0.19 18.99
N GLY A 23 -39.71 0.09 19.93
CA GLY A 23 -39.62 -0.98 20.91
C GLY A 23 -38.50 -0.75 21.94
N ASP A 24 -38.83 -0.05 23.02
CA ASP A 24 -38.07 0.00 24.29
C ASP A 24 -38.01 -1.38 24.96
N ASN A 25 -36.94 -1.66 25.75
CA ASN A 25 -37.04 -2.37 27.04
C ASN A 25 -35.72 -2.39 27.84
N ASN A 26 -35.72 -1.61 28.93
CA ASN A 26 -35.32 -1.91 30.32
C ASN A 26 -34.32 -3.05 30.64
N LYS A 27 -33.27 -2.74 31.43
CA LYS A 27 -33.07 -3.23 32.84
C LYS A 27 -31.83 -2.60 33.54
N PRO A 28 -31.77 -2.59 34.89
CA PRO A 28 -31.11 -1.58 35.74
C PRO A 28 -29.80 -2.05 36.42
N PRO A 29 -29.15 -1.19 37.24
CA PRO A 29 -27.75 -1.35 37.69
C PRO A 29 -27.63 -1.99 39.09
N MET A 30 -26.44 -2.50 39.42
CA MET A 30 -25.97 -2.71 40.79
C MET A 30 -24.47 -2.46 40.90
N ALA A 31 -24.10 -1.73 41.96
CA ALA A 31 -22.76 -1.43 42.46
C ALA A 31 -22.63 -2.05 43.88
N PRO A 32 -21.56 -1.79 44.68
CA PRO A 32 -20.13 -1.96 44.48
C PRO A 32 -19.53 -2.81 45.65
N THR A 33 -18.34 -2.44 46.18
CA THR A 33 -17.69 -2.75 47.49
C THR A 33 -16.58 -3.86 47.51
N PRO A 34 -15.57 -3.82 48.43
CA PRO A 34 -14.17 -3.36 48.15
C PRO A 34 -13.03 -4.14 48.90
N VAL A 35 -11.82 -3.51 49.04
CA VAL A 35 -10.68 -3.73 50.00
C VAL A 35 -9.61 -4.78 49.55
N ILE A 36 -8.32 -4.52 49.22
CA ILE A 36 -7.12 -3.86 49.85
C ILE A 36 -6.51 -4.72 51.03
N PRO A 37 -5.21 -4.74 51.44
CA PRO A 37 -3.86 -4.50 50.85
C PRO A 37 -2.77 -5.59 51.17
N SER A 38 -1.52 -5.36 50.68
CA SER A 38 -0.14 -5.50 51.32
C SER A 38 0.27 -6.80 52.06
N GLU A 39 1.51 -7.30 52.14
CA GLU A 39 2.90 -6.83 51.94
C GLU A 39 3.87 -8.06 52.07
N PRO A 40 5.22 -7.90 51.87
CA PRO A 40 6.24 -8.96 51.70
C PRO A 40 7.06 -9.18 53.00
N PRO A 41 8.40 -9.40 53.02
CA PRO A 41 9.31 -10.35 52.34
C PRO A 41 10.02 -11.30 53.35
N THR A 42 10.80 -12.28 52.89
CA THR A 42 11.80 -12.95 53.74
C THR A 42 13.19 -13.01 53.10
N SER A 43 14.11 -12.38 53.82
CA SER A 43 15.57 -12.53 53.89
C SER A 43 15.99 -13.97 54.26
N ASN A 44 17.21 -14.50 54.16
CA ASN A 44 18.58 -13.96 54.21
C ASN A 44 19.58 -15.15 53.95
N PRO A 45 20.91 -15.09 54.22
CA PRO A 45 21.98 -15.36 53.25
C PRO A 45 22.78 -16.66 53.51
N SER A 46 23.75 -16.96 52.65
CA SER A 46 24.92 -17.77 53.05
C SER A 46 26.19 -17.38 52.27
N GLU A 47 27.19 -17.03 53.06
CA GLU A 47 28.62 -16.77 52.82
C GLU A 47 29.34 -17.85 51.98
N GLU A 48 30.16 -17.42 51.02
CA GLU A 48 31.64 -17.39 51.01
C GLU A 48 32.34 -18.74 50.76
N ALA A 49 33.00 -18.80 49.59
CA ALA A 49 34.30 -19.44 49.47
C ALA A 49 35.13 -18.67 48.42
N GLN A 50 36.16 -17.99 48.91
CA GLN A 50 37.20 -17.35 48.13
C GLN A 50 38.03 -18.39 47.37
N THR A 51 38.20 -18.21 46.07
CA THR A 51 39.31 -18.78 45.29
C THR A 51 40.00 -17.67 44.51
N GLN A 52 41.33 -17.70 44.51
CA GLN A 52 42.21 -16.70 43.91
C GLN A 52 42.04 -16.61 42.39
N PRO A 53 42.25 -15.43 41.79
CA PRO A 53 41.95 -15.18 40.39
C PRO A 53 43.00 -15.81 39.47
N GLU A 54 42.54 -16.71 38.60
CA GLU A 54 43.22 -17.01 37.34
C GLU A 54 43.18 -15.77 36.44
N ILE A 55 44.32 -15.42 35.86
CA ILE A 55 44.44 -14.35 34.86
C ILE A 55 43.81 -14.86 33.55
N PRO A 56 42.69 -14.29 33.07
CA PRO A 56 42.14 -14.66 31.77
C PRO A 56 43.01 -14.03 30.68
N SER A 57 43.56 -14.87 29.84
CA SER A 57 44.22 -14.50 28.60
C SER A 57 43.17 -14.38 27.49
N SER A 58 42.51 -13.23 27.42
CA SER A 58 41.70 -12.80 26.28
C SER A 58 41.33 -11.33 26.49
N PRO A 59 41.49 -10.43 25.51
CA PRO A 59 40.79 -9.16 25.58
C PRO A 59 39.30 -9.48 25.46
N ASP A 60 38.63 -9.56 26.60
CA ASP A 60 37.17 -9.49 26.65
C ASP A 60 36.75 -8.28 25.83
N GLU A 61 36.03 -8.57 24.77
CA GLU A 61 35.31 -7.60 23.95
C GLU A 61 34.46 -6.80 24.94
N ILE A 62 34.92 -5.60 25.31
CA ILE A 62 34.16 -4.68 26.14
C ILE A 62 32.86 -4.45 25.37
N ALA A 63 31.80 -5.15 25.79
CA ALA A 63 30.47 -4.96 25.28
C ALA A 63 30.10 -3.51 25.59
N THR A 64 30.35 -2.62 24.63
CA THR A 64 29.84 -1.26 24.67
C THR A 64 28.35 -1.38 24.94
N PRO A 65 27.82 -0.77 26.01
CA PRO A 65 26.40 -0.86 26.31
C PRO A 65 25.62 -0.41 25.08
N SER A 66 24.86 -1.33 24.48
CA SER A 66 24.07 -1.02 23.30
C SER A 66 23.06 0.05 23.70
N MET A 67 23.09 1.21 23.02
CA MET A 67 22.07 2.22 23.24
C MET A 67 20.69 1.57 23.00
N PRO A 68 19.69 1.86 23.86
CA PRO A 68 18.35 1.32 23.67
C PRO A 68 17.83 1.73 22.30
N SER A 69 17.37 0.75 21.53
CA SER A 69 16.86 0.99 20.17
C SER A 69 15.66 1.93 20.17
N LYS A 70 15.62 2.88 19.22
CA LYS A 70 14.50 3.82 19.07
C LYS A 70 13.22 3.18 18.54
N ALA A 71 13.36 2.14 17.73
CA ALA A 71 12.25 1.35 17.21
C ALA A 71 12.57 -0.15 17.29
N THR A 72 11.53 -0.99 17.28
CA THR A 72 11.68 -2.45 17.27
C THR A 72 11.05 -3.07 16.04
N PHE A 73 11.65 -4.14 15.55
CA PHE A 73 11.22 -4.93 14.41
C PHE A 73 11.08 -6.39 14.86
N ASN A 74 9.89 -6.93 14.66
CA ASN A 74 9.55 -8.30 15.03
C ASN A 74 9.03 -9.03 13.80
N LEU A 75 9.49 -10.25 13.58
CA LEU A 75 8.97 -11.20 12.60
C LEU A 75 8.71 -12.56 13.24
N THR A 76 7.67 -13.22 12.77
CA THR A 76 7.39 -14.64 13.03
C THR A 76 6.93 -15.26 11.73
N ASN A 77 7.73 -16.16 11.17
CA ASN A 77 7.48 -16.81 9.87
C ASN A 77 7.17 -15.80 8.75
N GLY A 78 7.95 -14.72 8.68
CA GLY A 78 7.87 -13.71 7.63
C GLY A 78 6.80 -12.64 7.83
N ILE A 79 5.97 -12.74 8.87
CA ILE A 79 4.92 -11.77 9.20
C ILE A 79 5.25 -11.11 10.53
N GLY A 80 5.04 -9.80 10.65
CA GLY A 80 5.25 -9.15 11.92
C GLY A 80 4.98 -7.65 11.92
N TRP A 81 5.75 -6.93 12.72
CA TRP A 81 5.44 -5.54 13.09
C TRP A 81 6.71 -4.71 13.25
N ILE A 82 6.60 -3.44 12.87
CA ILE A 82 7.56 -2.40 13.24
C ILE A 82 6.88 -1.54 14.30
N LYS A 83 7.49 -1.42 15.48
CA LYS A 83 6.98 -0.62 16.58
C LYS A 83 7.85 0.62 16.79
N SER A 84 7.21 1.79 16.74
CA SER A 84 7.81 3.09 17.01
C SER A 84 6.89 3.90 17.92
N GLY A 85 7.29 4.06 19.18
CA GLY A 85 6.45 4.68 20.21
C GLY A 85 5.09 3.98 20.34
N LEU A 86 4.01 4.70 20.03
CA LEU A 86 2.63 4.21 20.05
C LEU A 86 2.18 3.54 18.75
N PHE A 87 2.99 3.57 17.70
CA PHE A 87 2.65 3.00 16.40
C PHE A 87 3.16 1.57 16.28
N ASP A 88 2.29 0.68 15.77
CA ASP A 88 2.67 -0.63 15.25
C ASP A 88 2.29 -0.70 13.76
N ILE A 89 3.27 -0.89 12.88
CA ILE A 89 3.04 -1.06 11.43
C ILE A 89 3.13 -2.55 11.12
N GLY A 90 2.00 -3.15 10.76
CA GLY A 90 1.94 -4.57 10.44
C GLY A 90 2.42 -4.84 9.02
N ILE A 91 3.34 -5.79 8.87
CA ILE A 91 4.00 -6.12 7.61
C ILE A 91 4.04 -7.63 7.36
N LYS A 92 4.09 -7.97 6.08
CA LYS A 92 4.27 -9.32 5.55
C LYS A 92 5.46 -9.29 4.60
N VAL A 93 6.61 -9.76 5.06
CA VAL A 93 7.92 -9.62 4.42
C VAL A 93 8.28 -10.84 3.58
N PHE A 94 8.22 -12.02 4.18
CA PHE A 94 8.56 -13.28 3.53
C PHE A 94 7.31 -14.14 3.37
N ASN A 95 6.51 -13.85 2.34
CA ASN A 95 5.29 -14.62 2.05
C ASN A 95 5.63 -15.88 1.26
N PRO A 96 5.03 -17.04 1.59
CA PRO A 96 5.26 -18.26 0.84
C PRO A 96 4.67 -18.15 -0.56
N VAL A 97 5.38 -18.70 -1.55
CA VAL A 97 4.87 -18.85 -2.91
C VAL A 97 3.83 -19.98 -2.92
N THR A 98 2.56 -19.63 -3.10
CA THR A 98 1.46 -20.61 -3.16
C THR A 98 0.52 -20.30 -4.33
N TYR A 99 -0.44 -21.19 -4.59
CA TYR A 99 -1.50 -20.95 -5.56
C TYR A 99 -2.56 -19.95 -5.09
N ASN A 100 -2.65 -19.69 -3.80
CA ASN A 100 -3.78 -18.97 -3.18
C ASN A 100 -3.41 -17.55 -2.74
N GLU A 101 -2.12 -17.28 -2.58
CA GLU A 101 -1.63 -16.01 -2.04
C GLU A 101 -0.40 -15.51 -2.82
N SER A 102 -0.24 -14.19 -2.84
CA SER A 102 0.92 -13.54 -3.41
C SER A 102 2.12 -13.66 -2.49
N ALA A 103 3.30 -13.86 -3.08
CA ALA A 103 4.57 -13.84 -2.36
C ALA A 103 5.10 -12.41 -2.13
N VAL A 104 4.53 -11.41 -2.79
CA VAL A 104 5.00 -10.01 -2.73
C VAL A 104 4.85 -9.43 -1.32
N PHE A 105 5.79 -8.57 -0.90
CA PHE A 105 5.70 -7.79 0.34
C PHE A 105 4.33 -7.11 0.45
N ASN A 106 3.78 -7.01 1.66
CA ASN A 106 2.54 -6.28 1.87
C ASN A 106 2.39 -5.74 3.29
N PHE A 107 1.52 -4.75 3.46
CA PHE A 107 1.08 -4.29 4.77
C PHE A 107 -0.09 -5.16 5.27
N ASN A 108 -0.21 -5.30 6.59
CA ASN A 108 -1.23 -6.13 7.24
C ASN A 108 -2.24 -5.30 8.04
N ASN A 109 -1.87 -4.75 9.19
CA ASN A 109 -2.72 -3.84 9.94
C ASN A 109 -1.83 -2.85 10.66
N ASP A 110 -2.22 -1.59 10.67
CA ASP A 110 -1.51 -0.59 11.46
C ASP A 110 -2.31 -0.27 12.71
N LYS A 111 -1.59 -0.09 13.81
CA LYS A 111 -2.17 0.26 15.10
C LYS A 111 -1.56 1.54 15.64
N PHE A 112 -2.38 2.25 16.39
CA PHE A 112 -1.96 3.35 17.24
C PHE A 112 -2.51 3.10 18.63
N ASP A 113 -1.61 3.02 19.61
CA ASP A 113 -1.94 2.70 21.00
C ASP A 113 -2.78 1.41 21.13
N GLY A 114 -2.34 0.37 20.42
CA GLY A 114 -2.99 -0.95 20.38
C GLY A 114 -4.28 -1.03 19.57
N LYS A 115 -4.87 0.09 19.13
CA LYS A 115 -6.09 0.12 18.32
C LYS A 115 -5.77 0.07 16.83
N VAL A 116 -6.48 -0.75 16.07
CA VAL A 116 -6.33 -0.80 14.60
C VAL A 116 -6.83 0.52 14.00
N ILE A 117 -5.92 1.22 13.31
CA ILE A 117 -6.21 2.48 12.64
C ILE A 117 -6.23 2.33 11.12
N ARG A 118 -5.66 1.26 10.58
CA ARG A 118 -5.83 0.87 9.18
C ARG A 118 -5.86 -0.65 9.06
N LYS A 119 -6.90 -1.13 8.39
CA LYS A 119 -6.99 -2.52 7.96
C LYS A 119 -6.35 -2.63 6.60
N ASN A 120 -5.09 -3.01 6.59
CA ASN A 120 -4.33 -3.20 5.36
C ASN A 120 -4.48 -4.67 4.94
N GLY A 121 -3.82 -5.04 3.85
CA GLY A 121 -3.91 -6.37 3.28
C GLY A 121 -4.00 -6.34 1.78
N ASP A 122 -4.09 -5.16 1.18
CA ASP A 122 -3.89 -4.92 -0.24
C ASP A 122 -3.22 -3.55 -0.39
N ASP A 123 -2.10 -3.31 0.29
CA ASP A 123 -1.51 -1.97 0.38
C ASP A 123 -0.12 -1.87 -0.28
N ALA A 124 0.44 -3.00 -0.71
CA ALA A 124 1.48 -3.03 -1.73
C ALA A 124 0.87 -2.76 -3.10
N ALA A 125 1.40 -1.77 -3.80
CA ALA A 125 0.82 -1.26 -5.03
C ALA A 125 1.00 -2.26 -6.20
N PRO A 126 -0.08 -2.64 -6.91
CA PRO A 126 0.02 -3.48 -8.09
C PRO A 126 0.35 -2.63 -9.33
N VAL A 127 0.40 -3.27 -10.49
CA VAL A 127 0.39 -2.61 -11.79
C VAL A 127 -0.86 -3.01 -12.57
N ARG A 128 -1.35 -2.13 -13.46
CA ARG A 128 -2.43 -2.46 -14.40
C ARG A 128 -1.87 -2.59 -15.81
N MET A 129 -1.64 -3.83 -16.22
CA MET A 129 -1.03 -4.21 -17.49
C MET A 129 -1.27 -5.68 -17.80
N MET A 130 -0.88 -6.11 -19.00
CA MET A 130 -1.03 -7.50 -19.47
C MET A 130 -2.48 -8.00 -19.31
N GLY A 131 -3.45 -7.09 -19.51
CA GLY A 131 -4.89 -7.36 -19.37
C GLY A 131 -5.38 -7.58 -17.93
N ALA A 132 -4.64 -7.16 -16.91
CA ALA A 132 -4.94 -7.46 -15.51
C ALA A 132 -4.42 -6.39 -14.53
N THR A 133 -4.93 -6.42 -13.29
CA THR A 133 -4.23 -5.86 -12.13
C THR A 133 -3.36 -6.98 -11.55
N ILE A 134 -2.05 -6.81 -11.46
CA ILE A 134 -1.10 -7.86 -11.02
C ILE A 134 0.02 -7.28 -10.17
N GLY A 135 0.67 -8.11 -9.37
CA GLY A 135 1.62 -7.67 -8.34
C GLY A 135 0.90 -7.22 -7.08
N GLY A 136 1.65 -6.84 -6.04
CA GLY A 136 1.07 -6.66 -4.70
C GLY A 136 0.30 -7.92 -4.29
N ARG A 137 -0.99 -7.80 -3.95
CA ARG A 137 -1.88 -8.95 -3.69
C ARG A 137 -2.81 -9.30 -4.86
N HIS A 138 -2.40 -9.03 -6.09
CA HIS A 138 -3.22 -9.34 -7.26
C HIS A 138 -2.51 -10.29 -8.21
N GLY A 139 -3.27 -11.20 -8.81
CA GLY A 139 -2.83 -12.10 -9.87
C GLY A 139 -3.85 -12.29 -10.97
N TYR A 140 -3.52 -13.16 -11.92
CA TYR A 140 -4.38 -13.45 -13.07
C TYR A 140 -5.65 -14.17 -12.67
N SER A 141 -6.66 -14.19 -13.53
CA SER A 141 -7.90 -14.93 -13.30
C SER A 141 -7.68 -16.43 -13.47
N ARG A 142 -8.17 -17.22 -12.50
CA ARG A 142 -8.45 -18.64 -12.63
C ARG A 142 -9.84 -18.97 -12.07
N THR A 143 -10.29 -20.18 -12.29
CA THR A 143 -11.56 -20.67 -11.78
C THR A 143 -11.35 -22.04 -11.15
N ILE A 144 -11.88 -22.22 -9.95
CA ILE A 144 -12.00 -23.54 -9.33
C ILE A 144 -13.34 -24.12 -9.76
N LEU A 145 -13.31 -25.34 -10.30
CA LEU A 145 -14.47 -26.09 -10.74
C LEU A 145 -14.74 -27.18 -9.70
N THR A 146 -15.93 -27.18 -9.11
CA THR A 146 -16.39 -28.30 -8.29
C THR A 146 -17.10 -29.31 -9.18
N LEU A 147 -16.72 -30.57 -9.06
CA LEU A 147 -17.13 -31.70 -9.91
C LEU A 147 -17.65 -32.83 -9.01
N GLN A 148 -18.50 -33.72 -9.54
CA GLN A 148 -18.95 -34.88 -8.77
C GLN A 148 -17.78 -35.81 -8.45
N GLN A 149 -17.02 -36.19 -9.49
CA GLN A 149 -15.66 -36.77 -9.52
C GLN A 149 -15.10 -36.51 -10.92
N HIS A 150 -13.78 -36.50 -11.11
CA HIS A 150 -13.18 -36.21 -12.43
C HIS A 150 -12.03 -37.13 -12.87
N ASP A 151 -11.50 -37.96 -11.97
CA ASP A 151 -10.41 -38.92 -12.19
C ASP A 151 -9.16 -38.34 -12.90
N LYS A 152 -9.02 -37.01 -12.86
CA LYS A 152 -7.83 -36.31 -13.37
C LYS A 152 -6.77 -36.33 -12.30
N THR A 153 -5.53 -36.51 -12.71
CA THR A 153 -4.39 -36.52 -11.81
C THR A 153 -3.42 -35.39 -12.16
N ILE A 154 -2.35 -35.27 -11.38
CA ILE A 154 -1.30 -34.29 -11.62
C ILE A 154 -0.73 -34.41 -13.05
N SER A 155 -0.78 -35.60 -13.68
CA SER A 155 -0.38 -35.80 -15.08
C SER A 155 -1.24 -35.04 -16.10
N ASP A 156 -2.43 -34.55 -15.72
CA ASP A 156 -3.31 -33.77 -16.59
C ASP A 156 -3.14 -32.26 -16.42
N VAL A 157 -2.30 -31.79 -15.49
CA VAL A 157 -1.97 -30.35 -15.36
C VAL A 157 -1.30 -29.86 -16.65
N GLY A 158 -1.75 -28.73 -17.18
CA GLY A 158 -1.30 -28.19 -18.47
C GLY A 158 -2.09 -28.70 -19.68
N SER A 159 -2.99 -29.67 -19.51
CA SER A 159 -3.88 -30.11 -20.60
C SER A 159 -4.89 -29.03 -21.00
N VAL A 160 -5.27 -29.04 -22.29
CA VAL A 160 -6.16 -28.06 -22.92
C VAL A 160 -7.55 -28.66 -23.13
N TRP A 161 -8.58 -27.88 -22.80
CA TRP A 161 -9.99 -28.24 -22.86
C TRP A 161 -10.79 -27.11 -23.49
N THR A 162 -11.90 -27.42 -24.15
CA THR A 162 -12.79 -26.43 -24.78
C THR A 162 -14.21 -26.56 -24.24
N ASP A 163 -14.88 -25.43 -24.04
CA ASP A 163 -16.33 -25.36 -23.80
C ASP A 163 -17.12 -25.08 -25.09
N GLY A 164 -16.45 -25.11 -26.24
CA GLY A 164 -16.98 -24.73 -27.55
C GLY A 164 -16.84 -23.23 -27.88
N SER A 165 -16.51 -22.39 -26.89
CA SER A 165 -16.30 -20.96 -27.07
C SER A 165 -14.84 -20.55 -26.84
N LYS A 166 -14.22 -21.06 -25.78
CA LYS A 166 -12.84 -20.77 -25.39
C LYS A 166 -12.08 -22.05 -25.04
N GLU A 167 -10.77 -21.96 -25.18
CA GLU A 167 -9.84 -22.94 -24.62
C GLU A 167 -9.49 -22.58 -23.17
N TRP A 168 -9.38 -23.63 -22.35
CA TRP A 168 -9.11 -23.61 -20.92
C TRP A 168 -7.99 -24.60 -20.62
N VAL A 169 -7.12 -24.23 -19.70
CA VAL A 169 -5.96 -25.04 -19.31
C VAL A 169 -6.07 -25.41 -17.84
N ILE A 170 -5.88 -26.69 -17.50
CA ILE A 170 -5.82 -27.13 -16.11
C ILE A 170 -4.55 -26.57 -15.46
N THR A 171 -4.72 -25.72 -14.46
CA THR A 171 -3.60 -25.13 -13.69
C THR A 171 -3.24 -25.94 -12.46
N GLN A 172 -4.20 -26.67 -11.89
CA GLN A 172 -4.01 -27.42 -10.65
C GLN A 172 -5.07 -28.50 -10.50
N ILE A 173 -4.69 -29.68 -10.00
CA ILE A 173 -5.63 -30.64 -9.39
C ILE A 173 -5.64 -30.36 -7.88
N ILE A 174 -6.80 -30.00 -7.33
CA ILE A 174 -6.93 -29.59 -5.92
C ILE A 174 -7.33 -30.79 -5.06
N SER A 175 -8.32 -31.56 -5.51
CA SER A 175 -8.84 -32.75 -4.85
C SER A 175 -9.53 -33.64 -5.88
N PRO A 176 -10.04 -34.83 -5.53
CA PRO A 176 -10.83 -35.67 -6.46
C PRO A 176 -12.14 -35.04 -6.98
N THR A 177 -12.58 -33.94 -6.37
CA THR A 177 -13.81 -33.21 -6.72
C THR A 177 -13.56 -31.77 -7.13
N GLU A 178 -12.30 -31.32 -7.18
CA GLU A 178 -11.96 -29.93 -7.50
C GLU A 178 -10.72 -29.82 -8.38
N ILE A 179 -10.86 -29.08 -9.48
CA ILE A 179 -9.76 -28.70 -10.36
C ILE A 179 -9.75 -27.19 -10.57
N SER A 180 -8.58 -26.62 -10.83
CA SER A 180 -8.44 -25.24 -11.21
C SER A 180 -8.08 -25.12 -12.68
N ILE A 181 -8.75 -24.20 -13.38
CA ILE A 181 -8.50 -23.89 -14.78
C ILE A 181 -8.30 -22.39 -14.99
N THR A 182 -7.61 -22.01 -16.05
CA THR A 182 -7.56 -20.62 -16.55
C THR A 182 -7.84 -20.61 -18.06
N SER A 183 -8.38 -19.51 -18.58
CA SER A 183 -8.56 -19.37 -20.03
C SER A 183 -7.18 -19.39 -20.70
N ARG A 184 -7.05 -19.94 -21.89
CA ARG A 184 -5.73 -20.00 -22.55
C ARG A 184 -5.23 -18.62 -22.98
N ARG A 185 -6.11 -17.79 -23.56
CA ARG A 185 -5.76 -16.51 -24.20
C ARG A 185 -6.11 -15.28 -23.37
N ASP A 186 -7.25 -15.28 -22.69
CA ASP A 186 -7.78 -14.08 -22.04
C ASP A 186 -7.62 -14.14 -20.51
N ASN A 187 -7.67 -12.99 -19.85
CA ASN A 187 -7.73 -12.91 -18.39
C ASN A 187 -9.18 -12.97 -17.86
N THR A 188 -9.91 -14.06 -18.17
CA THR A 188 -11.32 -14.22 -17.79
C THR A 188 -11.59 -15.49 -16.97
N SER A 189 -12.63 -15.48 -16.16
CA SER A 189 -13.10 -16.64 -15.39
C SER A 189 -14.09 -17.50 -16.19
N PHE A 190 -14.08 -18.81 -15.95
CA PHE A 190 -15.04 -19.75 -16.53
C PHE A 190 -16.44 -19.54 -15.94
N ARG A 191 -17.48 -19.70 -16.77
CA ARG A 191 -18.88 -19.56 -16.37
C ARG A 191 -19.57 -20.91 -16.35
N LEU A 192 -20.40 -21.15 -15.34
CA LEU A 192 -21.14 -22.40 -15.21
C LEU A 192 -22.04 -22.62 -16.45
N GLY A 193 -22.12 -23.88 -16.91
CA GLY A 193 -23.02 -24.29 -17.99
C GLY A 193 -22.35 -25.07 -19.13
N GLY A 194 -21.05 -24.86 -19.35
CA GLY A 194 -20.27 -25.58 -20.36
C GLY A 194 -19.78 -26.96 -19.89
N THR A 195 -19.77 -27.95 -20.79
CA THR A 195 -18.98 -29.17 -20.64
C THR A 195 -17.60 -28.91 -21.22
N LEU A 196 -16.55 -29.26 -20.48
CA LEU A 196 -15.17 -29.14 -20.94
C LEU A 196 -14.77 -30.42 -21.66
N ILE A 197 -14.49 -30.31 -22.96
CA ILE A 197 -14.11 -31.38 -23.86
C ILE A 197 -12.61 -31.31 -24.09
N HIS A 198 -11.95 -32.47 -24.07
CA HIS A 198 -10.50 -32.56 -24.25
C HIS A 198 -10.07 -32.03 -25.63
N VAL A 199 -8.97 -31.28 -25.66
CA VAL A 199 -8.30 -30.81 -26.88
C VAL A 199 -6.91 -31.44 -27.00
N SER A 200 -6.06 -31.32 -25.97
CA SER A 200 -4.69 -31.85 -26.01
C SER A 200 -4.05 -32.03 -24.63
N GLY A 201 -2.96 -32.81 -24.57
CA GLY A 201 -2.05 -32.88 -23.41
C GLY A 201 -2.53 -33.60 -22.15
N ALA A 202 -3.69 -34.28 -22.18
CA ALA A 202 -4.21 -35.03 -21.03
C ALA A 202 -3.90 -36.52 -21.16
N THR A 203 -3.67 -37.17 -20.02
CA THR A 203 -3.63 -38.63 -19.91
C THR A 203 -5.04 -39.21 -19.79
N ASN A 204 -5.94 -38.50 -19.10
CA ASN A 204 -7.37 -38.83 -19.01
C ASN A 204 -8.16 -37.81 -19.84
N THR A 205 -8.68 -38.24 -20.99
CA THR A 205 -9.38 -37.38 -21.96
C THR A 205 -10.89 -37.29 -21.75
N THR A 206 -11.43 -37.94 -20.72
CA THR A 206 -12.87 -37.93 -20.42
C THR A 206 -13.33 -36.50 -20.11
N ALA A 207 -14.34 -36.04 -20.87
CA ALA A 207 -14.97 -34.74 -20.68
C ALA A 207 -15.59 -34.60 -19.28
N PHE A 208 -15.66 -33.39 -18.76
CA PHE A 208 -16.22 -33.13 -17.43
C PHE A 208 -17.08 -31.87 -17.41
N LYS A 209 -18.10 -31.87 -16.55
CA LYS A 209 -19.06 -30.77 -16.42
C LYS A 209 -19.08 -30.26 -14.97
N PRO A 210 -18.69 -29.01 -14.72
CA PRO A 210 -18.73 -28.41 -13.38
C PRO A 210 -20.15 -28.37 -12.82
N LEU A 211 -20.27 -28.67 -11.52
CA LEU A 211 -21.50 -28.48 -10.72
C LEU A 211 -21.58 -27.05 -10.20
N SER A 212 -20.43 -26.46 -9.85
CA SER A 212 -20.30 -25.07 -9.45
C SER A 212 -18.91 -24.54 -9.85
N VAL A 213 -18.77 -23.21 -9.83
CA VAL A 213 -17.55 -22.51 -10.23
C VAL A 213 -17.24 -21.39 -9.25
N THR A 214 -15.98 -21.20 -8.90
CA THR A 214 -15.52 -20.11 -8.04
C THR A 214 -14.37 -19.36 -8.72
N ALA A 215 -14.56 -18.07 -8.99
CA ALA A 215 -13.48 -17.21 -9.50
C ALA A 215 -12.42 -16.98 -8.41
N LYS A 216 -11.15 -17.13 -8.77
CA LYS A 216 -10.00 -16.90 -7.90
C LYS A 216 -8.90 -16.19 -8.67
N GLN A 217 -7.97 -15.59 -7.94
CA GLN A 217 -6.70 -15.17 -8.53
C GLN A 217 -5.73 -16.34 -8.63
N TRP A 218 -4.84 -16.27 -9.60
CA TRP A 218 -3.85 -17.27 -9.97
C TRP A 218 -2.46 -16.77 -9.63
N TYR A 219 -1.79 -17.59 -8.83
CA TYR A 219 -0.44 -17.39 -8.33
C TYR A 219 0.40 -18.65 -8.58
N PRO A 220 1.74 -18.52 -8.61
CA PRO A 220 2.47 -17.25 -8.74
C PRO A 220 2.36 -16.66 -10.15
N MET A 221 2.38 -15.34 -10.27
CA MET A 221 2.54 -14.61 -11.54
C MET A 221 3.98 -14.12 -11.78
N LEU A 222 4.87 -14.44 -10.83
CA LEU A 222 6.19 -13.87 -10.71
C LEU A 222 7.29 -14.94 -10.74
N LYS A 223 8.50 -14.52 -11.07
CA LYS A 223 9.74 -15.29 -10.92
C LYS A 223 10.88 -14.36 -10.49
N ASN A 224 12.07 -14.94 -10.25
CA ASN A 224 13.25 -14.19 -9.81
C ASN A 224 12.97 -13.33 -8.55
N HIS A 225 12.07 -13.79 -7.68
CA HIS A 225 11.65 -13.07 -6.49
C HIS A 225 12.74 -13.13 -5.42
N SER A 226 13.16 -11.97 -4.95
CA SER A 226 14.17 -11.81 -3.92
C SER A 226 13.72 -10.75 -2.93
N VAL A 227 13.81 -11.08 -1.64
CA VAL A 227 13.59 -10.15 -0.53
C VAL A 227 14.85 -10.12 0.31
N LYS A 228 15.35 -8.93 0.61
CA LYS A 228 16.50 -8.69 1.49
C LYS A 228 16.11 -7.71 2.57
N VAL A 229 16.48 -8.01 3.81
CA VAL A 229 16.21 -7.15 4.97
C VAL A 229 17.53 -6.64 5.51
N HIS A 230 17.60 -5.34 5.80
CA HIS A 230 18.73 -4.70 6.46
C HIS A 230 18.24 -3.91 7.67
N VAL A 231 18.90 -4.10 8.81
CA VAL A 231 18.65 -3.39 10.07
C VAL A 231 19.90 -2.58 10.38
N ASP A 232 19.80 -1.24 10.38
CA ASP A 232 20.95 -0.33 10.51
C ASP A 232 22.10 -0.75 9.57
N ASP A 233 21.76 -0.94 8.29
CA ASP A 233 22.61 -1.41 7.18
C ASP A 233 23.24 -2.81 7.33
N LYS A 234 22.90 -3.57 8.38
CA LYS A 234 23.31 -4.97 8.55
C LYS A 234 22.27 -5.92 7.97
N SER A 235 22.68 -6.81 7.08
CA SER A 235 21.77 -7.80 6.47
C SER A 235 21.22 -8.79 7.52
N VAL A 236 19.94 -9.09 7.39
CA VAL A 236 19.20 -10.07 8.21
C VAL A 236 18.53 -11.07 7.28
N ILE A 237 18.72 -12.37 7.56
CA ILE A 237 18.15 -13.46 6.75
C ILE A 237 17.05 -14.25 7.47
N ASP A 238 16.87 -14.02 8.77
CA ASP A 238 15.92 -14.76 9.58
C ASP A 238 14.48 -14.36 9.24
N THR A 239 13.62 -15.36 9.10
CA THR A 239 12.16 -15.14 8.92
C THR A 239 11.44 -15.01 10.26
N THR A 240 12.14 -15.26 11.37
CA THR A 240 11.62 -15.14 12.74
C THR A 240 12.70 -14.46 13.57
N LEU A 241 12.45 -13.24 14.02
CA LEU A 241 13.41 -12.46 14.79
C LEU A 241 12.73 -11.35 15.59
N THR A 242 13.40 -10.91 16.65
CA THR A 242 13.07 -9.69 17.38
C THR A 242 14.35 -8.88 17.52
N THR A 243 14.35 -7.67 16.96
CA THR A 243 15.52 -6.77 17.01
C THR A 243 15.09 -5.32 17.12
N GLY A 244 16.02 -4.46 17.53
CA GLY A 244 15.86 -3.02 17.53
C GLY A 244 16.60 -2.37 16.36
N PHE A 245 16.25 -1.12 16.03
CA PHE A 245 17.02 -0.29 15.10
C PHE A 245 17.06 1.18 15.53
N ASN A 246 18.12 1.88 15.17
CA ASN A 246 18.42 3.25 15.59
C ASN A 246 18.44 4.26 14.44
N ASP A 247 18.58 3.80 13.21
CA ASP A 247 18.55 4.62 12.01
C ASP A 247 17.45 4.17 11.06
N SER A 248 17.57 2.95 10.50
CA SER A 248 16.62 2.47 9.51
C SER A 248 16.47 0.95 9.45
N LEU A 249 15.27 0.53 9.04
CA LEU A 249 14.99 -0.83 8.58
C LEU A 249 14.67 -0.76 7.08
N LYS A 250 15.45 -1.44 6.24
CA LYS A 250 15.26 -1.51 4.80
C LYS A 250 14.81 -2.89 4.37
N ILE A 251 13.71 -2.97 3.63
CA ILE A 251 13.19 -4.19 3.00
C ILE A 251 13.25 -3.97 1.50
N SER A 252 14.21 -4.62 0.85
CA SER A 252 14.41 -4.55 -0.60
C SER A 252 13.81 -5.78 -1.26
N GLU A 253 12.80 -5.58 -2.11
CA GLU A 253 12.13 -6.61 -2.87
C GLU A 253 12.32 -6.39 -4.37
N SER A 254 12.63 -7.46 -5.10
CA SER A 254 12.69 -7.47 -6.56
C SER A 254 12.02 -8.72 -7.11
N TYR A 255 11.25 -8.60 -8.18
CA TYR A 255 10.69 -9.74 -8.90
C TYR A 255 10.35 -9.39 -10.34
N ASP A 256 10.27 -10.41 -11.18
CA ASP A 256 9.82 -10.27 -12.55
C ASP A 256 8.39 -10.78 -12.69
N LEU A 257 7.52 -9.96 -13.26
CA LEU A 257 6.21 -10.34 -13.72
C LEU A 257 6.31 -10.97 -15.12
N MET A 258 5.47 -11.97 -15.39
CA MET A 258 5.36 -12.66 -16.67
C MET A 258 3.98 -12.42 -17.29
N GLU A 259 3.88 -12.38 -18.62
CA GLU A 259 2.58 -12.32 -19.30
C GLU A 259 1.80 -13.61 -19.10
N LYS A 260 0.49 -13.50 -18.89
CA LYS A 260 -0.39 -14.65 -18.68
C LYS A 260 -0.30 -15.68 -19.81
N SER A 261 -0.29 -15.20 -21.06
CA SER A 261 -0.18 -16.08 -22.24
C SER A 261 1.08 -16.93 -22.16
N ASP A 262 2.19 -16.36 -21.74
CA ASP A 262 3.46 -17.07 -21.71
C ASP A 262 3.52 -18.06 -20.55
N ILE A 263 2.93 -17.71 -19.39
CA ILE A 263 2.77 -18.65 -18.27
C ILE A 263 1.93 -19.85 -18.72
N VAL A 264 0.82 -19.60 -19.43
CA VAL A 264 -0.07 -20.65 -19.91
C VAL A 264 0.63 -21.54 -20.95
N GLU A 265 1.28 -20.98 -21.96
CA GLU A 265 1.98 -21.78 -22.97
C GLU A 265 3.17 -22.54 -22.36
N TRP A 266 3.88 -21.93 -21.41
CA TRP A 266 4.90 -22.64 -20.63
C TRP A 266 4.30 -23.83 -19.87
N LEU A 267 3.12 -23.66 -19.26
CA LEU A 267 2.45 -24.73 -18.52
C LEU A 267 1.96 -25.85 -19.43
N ILE A 268 1.48 -25.55 -20.64
CA ILE A 268 1.11 -26.57 -21.64
C ILE A 268 2.34 -27.41 -22.03
N LEU A 269 3.49 -26.77 -22.19
CA LEU A 269 4.74 -27.44 -22.60
C LEU A 269 5.43 -28.22 -21.47
N ASN A 270 5.27 -27.78 -20.22
CA ASN A 270 6.01 -28.30 -19.07
C ASN A 270 5.12 -28.97 -18.01
N GLY A 271 3.83 -29.16 -18.32
CA GLY A 271 2.82 -29.74 -17.46
C GLY A 271 3.05 -31.23 -17.16
N GLY A 272 2.01 -31.90 -16.67
CA GLY A 272 2.06 -33.30 -16.25
C GLY A 272 2.71 -33.53 -14.87
N LYS A 273 2.95 -32.46 -14.12
CA LYS A 273 3.54 -32.46 -12.78
C LYS A 273 2.98 -31.31 -11.94
N GLU A 274 3.22 -31.34 -10.63
CA GLU A 274 2.88 -30.21 -9.76
C GLU A 274 3.80 -29.02 -10.10
N VAL A 275 3.21 -27.82 -10.29
CA VAL A 275 3.94 -26.62 -10.68
C VAL A 275 3.82 -25.55 -9.61
N LYS A 276 4.82 -25.41 -8.73
CA LYS A 276 4.80 -24.39 -7.67
C LYS A 276 5.37 -23.04 -8.10
N SER A 277 6.05 -23.00 -9.24
CA SER A 277 6.61 -21.80 -9.85
C SER A 277 6.65 -21.96 -11.37
N TYR A 278 6.48 -20.85 -12.08
CA TYR A 278 6.53 -20.80 -13.54
C TYR A 278 7.83 -20.13 -14.00
N ASN A 279 8.36 -20.55 -15.15
CA ASN A 279 9.55 -19.95 -15.76
C ASN A 279 9.29 -19.51 -17.20
N ALA A 280 8.18 -18.80 -17.41
CA ALA A 280 7.91 -18.09 -18.66
C ALA A 280 8.83 -16.88 -18.83
N GLU A 281 8.80 -16.23 -19.99
CA GLU A 281 9.61 -15.04 -20.27
C GLU A 281 9.26 -13.87 -19.33
N SER A 282 10.27 -13.16 -18.81
CA SER A 282 10.04 -11.96 -17.99
C SER A 282 9.49 -10.83 -18.85
N ALA A 283 8.45 -10.16 -18.38
CA ALA A 283 7.80 -9.03 -19.05
C ALA A 283 8.20 -7.69 -18.42
N LEU A 284 8.14 -7.61 -17.08
CA LEU A 284 8.42 -6.40 -16.32
C LEU A 284 9.13 -6.77 -15.01
N ASN A 285 10.24 -6.10 -14.72
CA ASN A 285 10.83 -6.11 -13.37
C ASN A 285 10.16 -5.05 -12.49
N VAL A 286 9.84 -5.45 -11.27
CA VAL A 286 9.40 -4.57 -10.19
C VAL A 286 10.47 -4.61 -9.09
N ASN A 287 10.95 -3.44 -8.69
CA ASN A 287 11.92 -3.29 -7.62
C ASN A 287 11.41 -2.24 -6.63
N ASN A 288 11.21 -2.62 -5.37
CA ASN A 288 10.76 -1.75 -4.30
C ASN A 288 11.72 -1.86 -3.11
N ILE A 289 12.14 -0.73 -2.57
CA ILE A 289 12.85 -0.67 -1.29
C ILE A 289 12.00 0.14 -0.32
N HIS A 290 11.42 -0.53 0.67
CA HIS A 290 10.77 0.10 1.80
C HIS A 290 11.83 0.46 2.83
N SER A 291 11.98 1.74 3.15
CA SER A 291 12.93 2.24 4.14
C SER A 291 12.16 2.86 5.30
N PHE A 292 12.07 2.12 6.40
CA PHE A 292 11.40 2.55 7.61
C PHE A 292 12.35 3.35 8.50
N ASP A 293 11.94 4.56 8.88
CA ASP A 293 12.64 5.37 9.87
C ASP A 293 12.21 5.01 11.30
N VAL A 294 12.99 5.46 12.29
CA VAL A 294 12.73 5.24 13.71
C VAL A 294 11.40 5.83 14.22
N ASN A 295 10.74 6.68 13.44
CA ASN A 295 9.46 7.32 13.76
C ASN A 295 8.29 6.65 13.02
N GLY A 296 8.49 5.49 12.40
CA GLY A 296 7.46 4.76 11.67
C GLY A 296 7.06 5.39 10.33
N GLY A 297 7.91 6.24 9.74
CA GLY A 297 7.77 6.66 8.34
C GLY A 297 8.34 5.59 7.41
N ASP A 298 7.63 5.30 6.31
CA ASP A 298 8.11 4.42 5.23
C ASP A 298 8.34 5.24 3.96
N THR A 299 9.59 5.28 3.50
CA THR A 299 9.99 5.83 2.21
C THR A 299 10.21 4.67 1.24
N ILE A 300 9.50 4.69 0.11
CA ILE A 300 9.45 3.60 -0.86
C ILE A 300 10.19 4.05 -2.12
N TYR A 301 11.37 3.48 -2.37
CA TYR A 301 12.08 3.64 -3.63
C TYR A 301 11.58 2.58 -4.59
N ALA A 302 10.80 2.99 -5.58
CA ALA A 302 10.14 2.09 -6.50
C ALA A 302 10.64 2.32 -7.93
N ARG A 303 10.97 1.22 -8.61
CA ARG A 303 11.44 1.20 -9.99
C ARG A 303 10.75 0.09 -10.77
N PHE A 304 10.39 0.42 -12.00
CA PHE A 304 9.87 -0.49 -13.00
C PHE A 304 10.80 -0.52 -14.21
N PHE A 305 11.05 -1.71 -14.76
CA PHE A 305 11.82 -1.88 -16.00
C PHE A 305 11.19 -2.93 -16.90
N THR A 306 10.90 -2.55 -18.14
CA THR A 306 10.16 -3.39 -19.09
C THR A 306 11.12 -4.16 -19.97
N TYR A 307 11.10 -5.49 -19.90
CA TYR A 307 12.00 -6.35 -20.69
C TYR A 307 11.56 -6.44 -22.15
N LYS A 308 10.25 -6.51 -22.40
CA LYS A 308 9.67 -6.64 -23.74
C LYS A 308 8.44 -5.77 -23.94
N GLY A 309 8.10 -5.50 -25.19
CA GLY A 309 6.95 -4.65 -25.52
C GLY A 309 5.63 -5.26 -25.04
N LEU A 310 4.86 -4.50 -24.26
CA LEU A 310 3.54 -4.89 -23.76
C LEU A 310 2.46 -4.18 -24.56
N SER A 311 1.54 -4.95 -25.12
CA SER A 311 0.40 -4.44 -25.91
C SER A 311 -0.77 -3.95 -25.06
N SER A 312 -0.73 -4.22 -23.74
CA SER A 312 -1.72 -3.81 -22.77
C SER A 312 -1.02 -3.26 -21.53
N ALA A 313 -1.07 -1.95 -21.35
CA ALA A 313 -0.64 -1.25 -20.14
C ALA A 313 -1.65 -0.14 -19.85
N THR A 314 -1.87 0.21 -18.58
CA THR A 314 -2.75 1.30 -18.17
C THR A 314 -2.03 2.23 -17.20
N ASP A 315 -1.40 1.67 -16.17
CA ASP A 315 -0.60 2.43 -15.20
C ASP A 315 0.35 1.55 -14.40
N LEU A 316 1.30 2.23 -13.78
CA LEU A 316 2.25 1.72 -12.80
C LEU A 316 1.91 2.37 -11.46
N MET A 317 1.49 1.60 -10.47
CA MET A 317 1.20 2.14 -9.14
C MET A 317 2.43 1.96 -8.25
N PHE A 318 2.90 3.06 -7.66
CA PHE A 318 4.09 3.07 -6.82
C PHE A 318 3.73 2.98 -5.33
N THR A 319 2.56 3.50 -4.93
CA THR A 319 2.00 3.35 -3.59
C THR A 319 0.47 3.38 -3.63
N GLN A 320 -0.17 2.81 -2.62
CA GLN A 320 -1.60 2.90 -2.36
C GLN A 320 -1.85 2.79 -0.86
N SER A 321 -2.97 3.32 -0.37
CA SER A 321 -3.29 3.28 1.07
C SER A 321 -4.76 3.03 1.32
N ALA A 322 -5.06 2.07 2.18
CA ALA A 322 -6.37 1.96 2.81
C ALA A 322 -6.75 3.26 3.55
N ARG A 323 -8.06 3.52 3.67
CA ARG A 323 -8.58 4.64 4.46
C ARG A 323 -8.25 4.43 5.95
N MET A 324 -7.86 5.52 6.61
CA MET A 324 -7.71 5.54 8.07
C MET A 324 -9.06 5.38 8.78
N GLN A 325 -9.07 4.59 9.85
CA GLN A 325 -10.20 4.45 10.76
C GLN A 325 -10.15 5.53 11.83
N ALA A 326 -11.32 5.90 12.36
CA ALA A 326 -11.41 6.88 13.42
C ALA A 326 -10.64 6.41 14.67
N VAL A 327 -9.67 7.21 15.12
CA VAL A 327 -9.05 7.07 16.45
C VAL A 327 -9.89 7.81 17.48
N ASN A 328 -10.23 9.06 17.14
CA ASN A 328 -11.14 9.93 17.86
C ASN A 328 -11.75 10.93 16.87
N GLY A 329 -13.06 11.16 16.95
CA GLY A 329 -13.77 12.08 16.05
C GLY A 329 -13.82 11.61 14.59
N GLU A 330 -13.87 12.58 13.69
CA GLU A 330 -14.03 12.37 12.24
C GLU A 330 -12.74 11.82 11.59
N VAL A 331 -12.92 11.18 10.43
CA VAL A 331 -11.82 10.90 9.49
C VAL A 331 -11.89 11.94 8.39
N LEU A 332 -10.85 12.75 8.26
CA LEU A 332 -10.79 13.84 7.28
C LEU A 332 -9.78 13.53 6.18
N TYR A 333 -10.10 13.87 4.94
CA TYR A 333 -9.16 13.92 3.83
C TYR A 333 -8.82 15.37 3.47
N TYR A 334 -7.54 15.59 3.17
CA TYR A 334 -7.01 16.82 2.62
C TYR A 334 -6.10 16.46 1.43
N VAL A 335 -6.35 17.09 0.29
CA VAL A 335 -5.57 16.92 -0.95
C VAL A 335 -5.00 18.28 -1.33
N PRO A 336 -3.72 18.55 -1.01
CA PRO A 336 -3.02 19.76 -1.44
C PRO A 336 -3.17 19.99 -2.94
N ARG A 337 -3.26 21.27 -3.35
CA ARG A 337 -3.45 21.73 -4.73
C ARG A 337 -4.81 21.42 -5.35
N SER A 338 -5.71 20.73 -4.67
CA SER A 338 -7.07 20.52 -5.19
C SER A 338 -7.94 21.77 -5.06
N ILE A 339 -9.00 21.85 -5.87
CA ILE A 339 -10.05 22.88 -5.74
C ILE A 339 -11.40 22.22 -5.41
N ALA A 340 -12.41 23.04 -5.07
CA ALA A 340 -13.76 22.53 -4.89
C ALA A 340 -14.34 22.03 -6.24
N PHE A 341 -15.09 20.93 -6.20
CA PHE A 341 -15.77 20.38 -7.37
C PHE A 341 -17.03 19.59 -6.98
N THR A 342 -17.95 19.42 -7.94
CA THR A 342 -19.10 18.53 -7.80
C THR A 342 -18.73 17.12 -8.27
N HIS A 343 -19.04 16.10 -7.48
CA HIS A 343 -18.96 14.70 -7.84
C HIS A 343 -20.19 13.97 -7.33
N GLU A 344 -20.91 13.28 -8.21
CA GLU A 344 -22.15 12.57 -7.86
C GLU A 344 -23.18 13.46 -7.14
N SER A 345 -23.34 14.70 -7.62
CA SER A 345 -24.22 15.74 -7.04
C SER A 345 -23.81 16.26 -5.65
N VAL A 346 -22.66 15.84 -5.12
CA VAL A 346 -22.10 16.36 -3.87
C VAL A 346 -20.96 17.33 -4.19
N ASN A 347 -20.99 18.49 -3.57
CA ASN A 347 -19.90 19.46 -3.65
C ASN A 347 -18.82 19.12 -2.62
N TYR A 348 -17.67 18.66 -3.09
CA TYR A 348 -16.51 18.39 -2.25
C TYR A 348 -15.53 19.55 -2.31
N ASN A 349 -14.79 19.76 -1.21
CA ASN A 349 -13.67 20.69 -1.20
C ASN A 349 -12.48 20.10 -0.41
N PHE A 350 -11.76 19.19 -1.05
CA PHE A 350 -10.57 18.57 -0.49
C PHE A 350 -9.35 19.51 -0.41
N SER A 351 -9.46 20.78 -0.83
CA SER A 351 -8.39 21.77 -0.67
C SER A 351 -8.14 22.12 0.80
N LYS A 352 -9.01 21.62 1.69
CA LYS A 352 -9.00 21.72 3.15
C LYS A 352 -9.47 20.39 3.75
N PRO A 353 -9.23 20.13 5.04
CA PRO A 353 -9.75 18.94 5.70
C PRO A 353 -11.26 18.78 5.50
N THR A 354 -11.65 17.68 4.87
CA THR A 354 -13.03 17.35 4.50
C THR A 354 -13.42 16.03 5.12
N ASP A 355 -14.57 15.97 5.80
CA ASP A 355 -15.04 14.74 6.42
C ASP A 355 -15.36 13.66 5.38
N VAL A 356 -14.76 12.48 5.58
CA VAL A 356 -14.92 11.29 4.76
C VAL A 356 -15.27 10.06 5.60
N THR A 357 -15.68 10.24 6.85
CA THR A 357 -16.03 9.16 7.79
C THR A 357 -17.00 8.17 7.16
N ASN A 358 -18.04 8.69 6.50
CA ASN A 358 -19.08 7.90 5.83
C ASN A 358 -19.04 8.03 4.30
N LEU A 359 -17.88 8.40 3.74
CA LEU A 359 -17.75 8.58 2.30
C LEU A 359 -18.10 7.28 1.56
N THR A 360 -19.16 7.36 0.75
CA THR A 360 -19.60 6.31 -0.16
C THR A 360 -19.78 6.96 -1.52
N ILE A 361 -19.09 6.45 -2.54
CA ILE A 361 -19.15 6.95 -3.91
C ILE A 361 -19.34 5.76 -4.84
N THR A 362 -20.11 5.93 -5.91
CA THR A 362 -20.31 4.88 -6.93
C THR A 362 -19.19 4.86 -7.96
N ASN A 363 -18.66 6.03 -8.29
CA ASN A 363 -17.55 6.24 -9.19
C ASN A 363 -16.38 6.84 -8.42
N ARG A 364 -15.17 6.38 -8.74
CA ARG A 364 -13.93 6.95 -8.21
C ARG A 364 -13.82 8.47 -8.44
N ILE A 365 -13.18 9.16 -7.50
CA ILE A 365 -12.82 10.58 -7.62
C ILE A 365 -11.38 10.65 -8.15
N ASP A 366 -11.22 11.07 -9.39
CA ASP A 366 -9.91 11.36 -9.99
C ASP A 366 -9.57 12.85 -9.84
N PHE A 367 -8.40 13.20 -9.29
CA PHE A 367 -7.91 14.57 -9.20
C PHE A 367 -7.12 14.93 -10.47
N THR A 368 -7.85 15.28 -11.52
CA THR A 368 -7.31 15.73 -12.81
C THR A 368 -6.93 17.21 -12.77
N ALA A 369 -6.36 17.72 -13.87
CA ALA A 369 -6.06 19.15 -14.02
C ALA A 369 -7.29 20.05 -13.77
N ALA A 370 -8.51 19.59 -14.15
CA ALA A 370 -9.75 20.34 -13.94
C ALA A 370 -10.18 20.44 -12.46
N ARG A 371 -9.60 19.63 -11.58
CA ARG A 371 -9.87 19.59 -10.13
C ARG A 371 -8.65 20.04 -9.31
N THR A 372 -7.72 20.73 -9.98
CA THR A 372 -6.47 21.23 -9.42
C THR A 372 -6.42 22.76 -9.58
N GLU A 373 -5.70 23.44 -8.68
CA GLU A 373 -5.43 24.87 -8.77
C GLU A 373 -4.83 25.22 -10.15
N THR A 374 -5.26 26.35 -10.73
CA THR A 374 -4.81 26.75 -12.08
C THR A 374 -3.30 26.99 -12.10
N GLY A 375 -2.61 26.40 -13.08
CA GLY A 375 -1.16 26.49 -13.22
C GLY A 375 -0.36 25.67 -12.20
N ALA A 376 -1.04 25.01 -11.26
CA ALA A 376 -0.38 24.16 -10.28
C ALA A 376 -0.05 22.78 -10.87
N VAL A 377 0.93 22.15 -10.24
CA VAL A 377 1.27 20.74 -10.44
C VAL A 377 0.11 19.88 -9.96
N LEU A 378 -0.17 18.75 -10.61
CA LEU A 378 -1.18 17.81 -10.11
C LEU A 378 -0.90 17.43 -8.64
N PRO A 379 -1.91 17.19 -7.80
CA PRO A 379 -1.72 16.80 -6.40
C PRO A 379 -0.77 15.62 -6.27
N ASP A 380 0.24 15.72 -5.40
CA ASP A 380 1.30 14.72 -5.21
C ASP A 380 1.10 13.85 -3.97
N ARG A 381 0.20 14.27 -3.08
CA ARG A 381 -0.09 13.59 -1.83
C ARG A 381 -1.55 13.75 -1.41
N LEU A 382 -1.97 12.86 -0.53
CA LEU A 382 -3.20 12.98 0.24
C LEU A 382 -2.86 12.81 1.71
N VAL A 383 -3.51 13.60 2.55
CA VAL A 383 -3.40 13.57 3.99
C VAL A 383 -4.72 13.10 4.58
N MET A 384 -4.64 12.11 5.47
CA MET A 384 -5.74 11.61 6.29
C MET A 384 -5.55 12.10 7.72
N LEU A 385 -6.59 12.61 8.37
CA LEU A 385 -6.55 13.09 9.75
C LEU A 385 -7.63 12.39 10.58
N SER A 386 -7.33 12.07 11.85
CA SER A 386 -8.32 11.64 12.83
C SER A 386 -7.84 11.95 14.24
N GLY A 387 -8.63 12.72 15.00
CA GLY A 387 -8.20 13.25 16.30
C GLY A 387 -6.89 14.02 16.18
N ASP A 388 -5.89 13.62 16.96
CA ASP A 388 -4.52 14.18 16.96
C ASP A 388 -3.57 13.45 16.01
N LEU A 389 -4.07 12.48 15.24
CA LEU A 389 -3.26 11.69 14.32
C LEU A 389 -3.40 12.20 12.88
N GLY A 390 -2.28 12.29 12.19
CA GLY A 390 -2.19 12.49 10.76
C GLY A 390 -1.47 11.33 10.07
N TYR A 391 -1.86 11.08 8.83
CA TYR A 391 -1.20 10.14 7.94
C TYR A 391 -1.10 10.75 6.54
N ALA A 392 0.10 10.85 5.98
CA ALA A 392 0.34 11.33 4.63
C ALA A 392 0.82 10.19 3.73
N THR A 393 0.30 10.14 2.51
CA THR A 393 0.83 9.27 1.45
C THR A 393 0.90 10.01 0.14
N GLY A 394 1.99 9.81 -0.60
CA GLY A 394 2.27 10.56 -1.82
C GLY A 394 3.67 10.29 -2.33
N TYR A 395 4.20 11.27 -3.07
CA TYR A 395 5.53 11.22 -3.67
C TYR A 395 6.40 12.38 -3.23
N LEU A 396 7.70 12.12 -3.08
CA LEU A 396 8.69 13.17 -3.07
C LEU A 396 8.81 13.77 -4.49
N PRO A 397 8.98 15.10 -4.63
CA PRO A 397 9.05 15.77 -5.93
C PRO A 397 10.43 15.61 -6.58
N VAL A 398 10.81 14.36 -6.84
CA VAL A 398 12.11 13.94 -7.42
C VAL A 398 11.89 12.83 -8.44
N LEU A 399 12.88 12.59 -9.31
CA LEU A 399 12.81 11.56 -10.37
C LEU A 399 11.55 11.77 -11.24
N ASP A 400 10.83 10.71 -11.60
CA ASP A 400 9.62 10.83 -12.43
C ASP A 400 8.45 11.50 -11.69
N ALA A 401 8.53 11.64 -10.37
CA ALA A 401 7.57 12.40 -9.58
C ALA A 401 7.91 13.91 -9.52
N ALA A 402 9.03 14.34 -10.09
CA ALA A 402 9.34 15.76 -10.24
C ALA A 402 8.21 16.47 -11.00
N PRO A 403 7.75 17.65 -10.55
CA PRO A 403 6.61 18.36 -11.11
C PRO A 403 6.56 18.49 -12.65
N ASP A 404 7.69 18.85 -13.25
CA ASP A 404 7.88 19.08 -14.68
C ASP A 404 7.82 17.78 -15.50
N VAL A 405 8.24 16.67 -14.90
CA VAL A 405 8.16 15.34 -15.52
C VAL A 405 6.77 14.74 -15.32
N ARG A 406 6.29 14.66 -14.08
CA ARG A 406 5.09 13.94 -13.68
C ARG A 406 3.84 14.40 -14.42
N ASN A 407 3.67 15.71 -14.62
CA ASN A 407 2.52 16.27 -15.34
C ASN A 407 2.43 15.81 -16.80
N THR A 408 3.53 15.30 -17.38
CA THR A 408 3.54 14.71 -18.74
C THR A 408 3.25 13.20 -18.73
N LEU A 409 3.46 12.53 -17.59
CA LEU A 409 3.32 11.09 -17.43
C LEU A 409 1.96 10.66 -16.88
N THR A 410 1.20 11.58 -16.27
CA THR A 410 -0.12 11.27 -15.74
C THR A 410 -1.16 12.36 -16.00
N SER A 411 -2.39 11.90 -16.24
CA SER A 411 -3.61 12.70 -16.36
C SER A 411 -4.28 13.05 -15.03
N LYS A 412 -3.87 12.41 -13.92
CA LYS A 412 -4.43 12.63 -12.58
C LYS A 412 -3.37 12.47 -11.50
N GLY A 413 -3.43 13.32 -10.47
CA GLY A 413 -2.47 13.26 -9.37
C GLY A 413 -2.79 12.18 -8.33
N ILE A 414 -4.05 12.11 -7.92
CA ILE A 414 -4.57 11.22 -6.88
C ILE A 414 -5.90 10.63 -7.37
N GLN A 415 -6.23 9.42 -6.93
CA GLN A 415 -7.57 8.84 -7.02
C GLN A 415 -8.05 8.40 -5.64
N ILE A 416 -9.32 8.70 -5.33
CA ILE A 416 -10.05 8.06 -4.24
C ILE A 416 -10.99 7.02 -4.88
N SER A 417 -10.79 5.76 -4.53
CA SER A 417 -11.53 4.63 -5.07
C SER A 417 -12.95 4.55 -4.52
N GLN A 418 -13.87 4.06 -5.34
CA GLN A 418 -15.21 3.67 -4.91
C GLN A 418 -15.25 2.49 -3.94
N PHE A 419 -14.15 1.73 -3.85
CA PHE A 419 -14.00 0.65 -2.90
C PHE A 419 -13.31 1.17 -1.64
N ASP A 420 -14.09 1.32 -0.57
CA ASP A 420 -13.66 1.72 0.78
C ASP A 420 -12.92 3.07 0.85
N ALA A 421 -13.10 3.94 -0.14
CA ALA A 421 -12.40 5.22 -0.26
C ALA A 421 -10.87 5.08 -0.23
N LYS A 422 -10.34 3.93 -0.70
CA LYS A 422 -8.90 3.67 -0.78
C LYS A 422 -8.21 4.69 -1.69
N VAL A 423 -6.99 5.08 -1.33
CA VAL A 423 -6.27 6.19 -1.97
C VAL A 423 -5.11 5.69 -2.83
N TYR A 424 -4.99 6.27 -4.02
CA TYR A 424 -4.00 5.91 -5.02
C TYR A 424 -3.34 7.18 -5.59
N PRO A 425 -2.16 7.55 -5.10
CA PRO A 425 -1.31 8.53 -5.78
C PRO A 425 -0.78 7.97 -7.11
N TYR A 426 -0.71 8.79 -8.16
CA TYR A 426 -0.20 8.36 -9.48
C TYR A 426 1.07 9.11 -9.89
N ILE A 427 2.00 8.41 -10.55
CA ILE A 427 3.11 9.02 -11.32
C ILE A 427 2.88 8.80 -12.82
N VAL A 428 2.51 7.57 -13.19
CA VAL A 428 2.33 7.13 -14.58
C VAL A 428 0.94 6.55 -14.77
N ASP A 429 0.15 7.09 -15.70
CA ASP A 429 -1.15 6.52 -16.08
C ASP A 429 -1.52 6.80 -17.54
N GLY A 430 -2.69 6.31 -17.97
CA GLY A 430 -3.20 6.55 -19.32
C GLY A 430 -2.41 5.82 -20.42
N LEU A 431 -1.57 4.86 -20.04
CA LEU A 431 -0.86 4.01 -20.98
C LEU A 431 -1.86 3.16 -21.79
N LYS A 432 -1.40 2.70 -22.96
CA LYS A 432 -2.08 1.67 -23.77
C LYS A 432 -1.13 0.53 -24.05
N THR A 433 0.11 0.88 -24.36
CA THR A 433 1.24 -0.01 -24.58
C THR A 433 2.41 0.45 -23.72
N LEU A 434 3.38 -0.45 -23.50
CA LEU A 434 4.64 -0.12 -22.85
C LEU A 434 5.79 -0.71 -23.67
N GLY A 435 6.74 0.11 -24.10
CA GLY A 435 7.85 -0.34 -24.93
C GLY A 435 8.88 -1.17 -24.17
N ALA A 436 9.58 -2.07 -24.86
CA ALA A 436 10.77 -2.71 -24.32
C ALA A 436 11.82 -1.64 -23.95
N GLY A 437 12.49 -1.81 -22.81
CA GLY A 437 13.45 -0.85 -22.27
C GLY A 437 12.83 0.35 -21.55
N ALA A 438 11.51 0.52 -21.55
CA ALA A 438 10.86 1.57 -20.78
C ALA A 438 11.12 1.38 -19.28
N SER A 439 11.51 2.46 -18.60
CA SER A 439 11.79 2.45 -17.16
C SER A 439 11.19 3.67 -16.50
N TYR A 440 10.62 3.46 -15.32
CA TYR A 440 10.09 4.52 -14.48
C TYR A 440 10.55 4.34 -13.04
N SER A 441 10.88 5.43 -12.36
CA SER A 441 11.39 5.43 -10.99
C SER A 441 10.82 6.61 -10.19
N GLY A 442 10.46 6.35 -8.94
CA GLY A 442 9.91 7.36 -8.05
C GLY A 442 10.16 7.03 -6.59
N VAL A 443 10.06 8.05 -5.74
CA VAL A 443 10.15 7.88 -4.29
C VAL A 443 8.78 8.22 -3.68
N ALA A 444 8.05 7.18 -3.30
CA ALA A 444 6.79 7.31 -2.59
C ALA A 444 7.02 7.35 -1.08
N TYR A 445 5.99 7.74 -0.32
CA TYR A 445 6.05 7.65 1.13
C TYR A 445 4.70 7.36 1.77
N ARG A 446 4.79 6.86 3.01
CA ARG A 446 3.69 6.61 3.95
C ARG A 446 4.18 7.12 5.31
N LYS A 447 3.62 8.22 5.82
CA LYS A 447 4.11 8.86 7.04
C LYS A 447 2.99 9.13 8.03
N TYR A 448 3.10 8.53 9.21
CA TYR A 448 2.33 8.96 10.37
C TYR A 448 2.96 10.19 11.00
N PHE A 449 2.13 11.08 11.52
CA PHE A 449 2.57 12.26 12.26
C PHE A 449 1.55 12.65 13.32
N LYS A 450 2.04 13.28 14.40
CA LYS A 450 1.17 13.94 15.37
C LYS A 450 0.73 15.27 14.78
N ARG A 451 -0.57 15.59 14.87
CA ARG A 451 -1.07 16.89 14.45
C ARG A 451 -0.41 18.02 15.25
N PRO A 452 -0.07 19.14 14.61
CA PRO A 452 0.52 20.28 15.29
C PRO A 452 -0.35 20.83 16.43
N ILE A 453 0.31 21.35 17.45
CA ILE A 453 -0.36 22.05 18.57
C ILE A 453 -0.98 23.37 18.07
N GLU A 454 -0.30 24.06 17.15
CA GLU A 454 -0.88 25.22 16.46
C GLU A 454 -2.01 24.75 15.54
N SER A 455 -3.26 24.96 15.97
CA SER A 455 -4.46 24.49 15.29
C SER A 455 -4.61 24.92 13.83
N ARG A 456 -4.00 26.05 13.44
CA ARG A 456 -4.00 26.54 12.05
C ARG A 456 -3.01 25.77 11.18
N ARG A 457 -1.95 25.19 11.77
CA ARG A 457 -1.01 24.29 11.08
C ARG A 457 -1.65 22.90 10.97
N THR A 458 -2.14 22.59 9.79
CA THR A 458 -2.87 21.34 9.53
C THR A 458 -1.93 20.16 9.42
N THR A 459 -0.73 20.37 8.86
CA THR A 459 0.27 19.32 8.70
C THR A 459 1.65 19.82 9.10
N GLU A 460 2.43 18.92 9.69
CA GLU A 460 3.86 19.05 9.93
C GLU A 460 4.45 17.65 9.97
N TYR A 461 5.20 17.29 8.95
CA TYR A 461 5.92 16.03 8.91
C TYR A 461 7.11 16.10 7.99
N ASP A 462 8.14 15.34 8.33
CA ASP A 462 9.32 15.14 7.49
C ASP A 462 9.32 13.75 6.86
N ILE A 463 9.88 13.66 5.66
CA ILE A 463 10.18 12.42 4.96
C ILE A 463 11.69 12.33 4.80
N ARG A 464 12.29 11.28 5.36
CA ARG A 464 13.72 11.00 5.22
C ARG A 464 13.97 10.20 3.95
N SER A 465 14.97 10.64 3.18
CA SER A 465 15.38 9.94 1.96
C SER A 465 16.86 10.19 1.67
N ASP A 466 17.47 9.22 0.99
CA ASP A 466 18.83 9.29 0.44
C ASP A 466 18.97 10.42 -0.60
N LEU A 467 17.84 10.89 -1.16
CA LEU A 467 17.80 12.04 -2.08
C LEU A 467 17.60 13.39 -1.37
N GLY A 468 17.59 13.40 -0.04
CA GLY A 468 17.38 14.58 0.82
C GLY A 468 16.18 14.42 1.74
N ASN A 469 16.13 15.20 2.82
CA ASN A 469 15.01 15.18 3.75
C ASN A 469 14.02 16.29 3.42
N PHE A 470 12.73 15.96 3.39
CA PHE A 470 11.69 16.89 2.97
C PHE A 470 10.76 17.21 4.12
N LEU A 471 10.59 18.49 4.45
CA LEU A 471 9.62 18.97 5.44
C LEU A 471 8.38 19.50 4.73
N PHE A 472 7.21 18.98 5.09
CA PHE A 472 5.92 19.38 4.57
C PHE A 472 5.14 20.15 5.64
N LEU A 473 4.69 21.35 5.29
CA LEU A 473 3.91 22.22 6.16
C LEU A 473 2.71 22.76 5.38
N ASP A 474 1.52 22.59 5.94
CA ASP A 474 0.28 23.12 5.39
C ASP A 474 -0.52 23.85 6.47
N TRP A 475 -1.07 25.01 6.14
CA TRP A 475 -1.90 25.82 7.04
C TRP A 475 -3.28 26.11 6.44
N HIS A 476 -4.27 26.19 7.32
CA HIS A 476 -5.63 26.59 7.01
C HIS A 476 -6.09 27.63 8.03
N GLY A 477 -6.32 28.86 7.56
CA GLY A 477 -6.95 29.95 8.31
C GLY A 477 -6.00 31.02 8.85
N GLY A 478 -6.51 32.25 8.83
CA GLY A 478 -5.90 33.44 9.46
C GLY A 478 -4.69 34.02 8.74
N GLU A 479 -4.24 35.18 9.22
CA GLU A 479 -2.94 35.77 8.93
C GLU A 479 -2.16 35.81 10.24
N PHE A 480 -0.94 35.27 10.25
CA PHE A 480 -0.12 35.16 11.47
C PHE A 480 1.33 34.79 11.15
N THR A 481 2.18 34.87 12.18
CA THR A 481 3.53 34.30 12.14
C THR A 481 3.55 32.99 12.90
N ASP A 482 4.07 31.94 12.27
CA ASP A 482 4.29 30.64 12.88
C ASP A 482 5.79 30.41 13.13
N VAL A 483 6.10 29.72 14.22
CA VAL A 483 7.46 29.29 14.58
C VAL A 483 7.42 27.77 14.73
N ILE A 484 8.07 27.09 13.79
CA ILE A 484 8.08 25.64 13.69
C ILE A 484 9.34 25.14 14.37
N THR A 485 9.20 24.30 15.40
CA THR A 485 10.33 23.58 15.99
C THR A 485 10.75 22.44 15.06
N LEU A 486 11.99 22.45 14.62
CA LEU A 486 12.47 21.44 13.68
C LEU A 486 12.84 20.13 14.38
N PRO A 487 12.55 18.97 13.79
CA PRO A 487 13.13 17.70 14.21
C PRO A 487 14.66 17.79 14.31
N GLU A 488 15.26 17.18 15.33
CA GLU A 488 16.70 17.26 15.64
C GLU A 488 17.60 17.08 14.40
N HIS A 489 17.30 16.07 13.58
CA HIS A 489 18.05 15.74 12.37
C HIS A 489 17.94 16.76 11.20
N LEU A 490 17.08 17.78 11.33
CA LEU A 490 16.96 18.91 10.41
C LEU A 490 17.60 20.19 10.97
N GLN A 491 17.95 20.22 12.25
CA GLN A 491 18.44 21.42 12.91
C GLN A 491 19.85 21.79 12.40
N GLY A 492 20.09 23.08 12.17
CA GLY A 492 21.37 23.60 11.71
C GLY A 492 21.70 23.30 10.24
N ARG A 493 20.78 22.66 9.50
CA ARG A 493 20.98 22.31 8.08
C ARG A 493 20.50 23.41 7.16
N THR A 494 21.10 23.48 5.97
CA THR A 494 20.60 24.34 4.90
C THR A 494 19.41 23.70 4.21
N PHE A 495 18.52 24.52 3.66
CA PHE A 495 17.37 24.04 2.90
C PHE A 495 17.16 24.83 1.62
N GLU A 496 16.46 24.22 0.67
CA GLU A 496 15.90 24.88 -0.50
C GLU A 496 14.36 24.81 -0.46
N VAL A 497 13.72 25.84 -1.02
CA VAL A 497 12.27 25.88 -1.18
C VAL A 497 11.91 25.07 -2.40
N VAL A 498 11.17 23.98 -2.20
CA VAL A 498 10.69 23.13 -3.28
C VAL A 498 9.34 23.63 -3.80
N GLU A 499 8.45 23.99 -2.88
CA GLU A 499 7.16 24.61 -3.18
C GLU A 499 6.81 25.61 -2.08
N LYS A 500 6.19 26.71 -2.46
CA LYS A 500 5.57 27.64 -1.53
C LYS A 500 4.39 28.35 -2.20
N THR A 501 3.27 28.50 -1.52
CA THR A 501 2.18 29.38 -1.98
C THR A 501 2.54 30.87 -1.81
N ASP A 502 1.90 31.76 -2.56
CA ASP A 502 2.24 33.19 -2.55
C ASP A 502 2.01 33.86 -1.18
N ASN A 503 1.04 33.35 -0.41
CA ASN A 503 0.72 33.83 0.93
C ASN A 503 1.64 33.30 2.05
N VAL A 504 2.71 32.57 1.74
CA VAL A 504 3.71 32.16 2.76
C VAL A 504 4.98 32.97 2.55
N LYS A 505 5.64 33.43 3.61
CA LYS A 505 6.96 34.07 3.54
C LYS A 505 7.87 33.47 4.60
N ILE A 506 9.02 32.96 4.18
CA ILE A 506 10.05 32.48 5.12
C ILE A 506 10.77 33.69 5.70
N LEU A 507 10.85 33.76 7.03
CA LEU A 507 11.46 34.86 7.77
C LEU A 507 12.90 34.54 8.20
N THR A 508 13.24 33.27 8.31
CA THR A 508 14.57 32.79 8.70
C THR A 508 15.37 32.33 7.49
N PRO A 509 16.57 32.88 7.22
CA PRO A 509 17.41 32.48 6.09
C PRO A 509 18.12 31.14 6.30
N VAL A 510 18.22 30.66 7.55
CA VAL A 510 18.84 29.40 7.95
C VAL A 510 17.96 28.72 8.98
N ALA A 511 17.79 27.40 8.88
CA ALA A 511 17.13 26.59 9.88
C ALA A 511 18.09 26.34 11.05
N THR A 512 17.86 27.00 12.18
CA THR A 512 18.56 26.67 13.44
C THR A 512 17.84 25.49 14.09
N ASN A 513 17.32 25.65 15.32
CA ASN A 513 16.36 24.73 15.91
C ASN A 513 14.91 25.05 15.51
N THR A 514 14.68 26.22 14.89
CA THR A 514 13.36 26.69 14.48
C THR A 514 13.36 27.22 13.05
N LEU A 515 12.18 27.22 12.44
CA LEU A 515 11.87 27.87 11.17
C LEU A 515 10.73 28.86 11.42
N SER A 516 10.93 30.14 11.11
CA SER A 516 9.87 31.15 11.25
C SER A 516 9.29 31.52 9.89
N VAL A 517 7.96 31.54 9.80
CA VAL A 517 7.22 31.88 8.58
C VAL A 517 6.10 32.86 8.89
N SER A 518 5.85 33.78 7.97
CA SER A 518 4.64 34.61 7.96
C SER A 518 3.65 34.01 6.98
N ILE A 519 2.42 33.83 7.44
CA ILE A 519 1.27 33.35 6.67
C ILE A 519 0.35 34.55 6.48
N GLY A 520 0.23 35.03 5.24
CA GLY A 520 -0.76 36.03 4.85
C GLY A 520 -2.16 35.44 4.80
N MET A 521 -3.14 36.22 4.31
CA MET A 521 -4.53 35.77 4.21
C MET A 521 -4.67 34.44 3.45
N VAL A 522 -5.21 33.41 4.13
CA VAL A 522 -5.44 32.08 3.56
C VAL A 522 -6.87 31.99 3.00
N THR A 523 -7.02 31.95 1.67
CA THR A 523 -8.34 31.80 1.02
C THR A 523 -8.73 30.33 0.82
N SER A 524 -7.77 29.45 0.52
CA SER A 524 -7.97 28.00 0.43
C SER A 524 -7.01 27.24 1.34
N ASN A 525 -5.71 27.34 1.10
CA ASN A 525 -4.63 26.76 1.88
C ASN A 525 -3.36 27.63 1.76
N ALA A 526 -2.42 27.44 2.69
CA ALA A 526 -1.05 27.91 2.59
C ALA A 526 -0.12 26.70 2.68
N ARG A 527 0.89 26.61 1.82
CA ARG A 527 1.76 25.43 1.73
C ARG A 527 3.23 25.82 1.65
N LEU A 528 4.07 25.02 2.28
CA LEU A 528 5.52 25.10 2.19
C LEU A 528 6.12 23.69 2.19
N ILE A 529 6.96 23.42 1.19
CA ILE A 529 7.78 22.21 1.12
C ILE A 529 9.24 22.65 1.06
N LEU A 530 10.03 22.18 2.03
CA LEU A 530 11.47 22.43 2.10
C LEU A 530 12.22 21.13 1.89
N LYS A 531 13.35 21.19 1.18
CA LYS A 531 14.31 20.09 1.09
C LYS A 531 15.60 20.47 1.81
N PHE A 532 15.97 19.70 2.80
CA PHE A 532 17.17 19.87 3.60
C PHE A 532 18.35 19.09 3.01
N LYS A 533 19.53 19.72 2.99
CA LYS A 533 20.80 19.18 2.48
C LYS A 533 21.68 18.68 3.60
#